data_AF-A0A9Q1BT33-F1
#
_entry.id   AF-A0A9Q1BT33-F1
#
_cell.length_a   1.000
_cell.length_b   1.000
_cell.length_c   1.000
_cell.angle_alpha   90.00
_cell.angle_beta   90.00
_cell.angle_gamma   90.00
#
_symmetry.space_group_name_H-M   'P 1'
#
loop_
_entity.id
_entity.type
_entity.pdbx_description
1 polymer ?
#
loop_
_entity_poly.entity_id
_entity_poly.type
_entity_poly.pdbx_seq_one_letter_code
_entity_poly.pdbx_strand_id
1 'polypeptide(L)'
;MEKTIKAHNSKIIKYQSTDIQDTCNWRSKDQCPLPGKCTAKNLIYEAKISTPKDEKTYIGLAATTFKERYAGHKATFKDKEKKHHTELSKYIWHLKDEEIPHKITWRILRHAQPYTPRTKRCNLCLWEKYYIITSNKSTLLNSRSELISTCRHKKKFLLSEYG
;
A
#
# COMPACT_ATOMS: atom_id res chain seq x y z
N MET A 1 23.57 -18.57 -27.83
CA MET A 1 23.58 -17.43 -26.89
C MET A 1 22.26 -16.68 -26.89
N GLU A 2 21.74 -16.27 -28.05
CA GLU A 2 20.45 -15.57 -28.18
C GLU A 2 19.24 -16.35 -27.61
N LYS A 3 19.16 -17.67 -27.84
CA LYS A 3 18.11 -18.53 -27.27
C LYS A 3 18.11 -18.53 -25.74
N THR A 4 19.30 -18.49 -25.12
CA THR A 4 19.47 -18.47 -23.67
C THR A 4 19.02 -17.14 -23.07
N ILE A 5 19.39 -16.03 -23.73
CA ILE A 5 18.96 -14.67 -23.35
C ILE A 5 17.45 -14.53 -23.51
N LYS A 6 16.87 -15.00 -24.62
CA LYS A 6 15.42 -15.00 -24.84
C LYS A 6 14.69 -15.83 -23.79
N ALA A 7 15.16 -17.05 -23.48
CA ALA A 7 14.53 -17.90 -22.45
C ALA A 7 14.60 -17.27 -21.05
N HIS A 8 15.73 -16.64 -20.71
CA HIS A 8 15.89 -15.91 -19.46
C HIS A 8 14.97 -14.68 -19.39
N ASN A 9 14.93 -13.88 -20.45
CA ASN A 9 14.07 -12.70 -20.56
C ASN A 9 12.58 -13.09 -20.53
N SER A 10 12.17 -14.15 -21.23
CA SER A 10 10.81 -14.67 -21.18
C SER A 10 10.41 -15.15 -19.78
N LYS A 11 11.33 -15.74 -19.00
CA LYS A 11 11.09 -16.10 -17.59
C LYS A 11 10.95 -14.86 -16.70
N ILE A 12 11.79 -13.84 -16.91
CA ILE A 12 11.70 -12.56 -16.17
C ILE A 12 10.37 -11.85 -16.49
N ILE A 13 9.99 -11.80 -17.78
CA ILE A 13 8.73 -11.18 -18.23
C ILE A 13 7.53 -11.98 -17.70
N LYS A 14 7.53 -13.32 -17.79
CA LYS A 14 6.46 -14.16 -17.22
C LYS A 14 6.33 -14.02 -15.70
N TYR A 15 7.43 -13.81 -14.98
CA TYR A 15 7.40 -13.55 -13.53
C TYR A 15 6.78 -12.19 -13.19
N GLN A 16 6.87 -11.20 -14.08
CA GLN A 16 6.16 -9.93 -13.93
C GLN A 16 4.66 -10.05 -14.27
N SER A 17 4.29 -10.98 -15.17
CA SER A 17 2.92 -11.37 -15.45
C SER A 17 2.50 -12.60 -14.63
N THR A 18 2.67 -12.58 -13.30
CA THR A 18 1.82 -13.45 -12.47
C THR A 18 0.41 -12.94 -12.65
N ASP A 19 -0.35 -13.66 -13.46
CA ASP A 19 -1.78 -13.57 -13.62
C ASP A 19 -2.40 -13.22 -12.26
N ILE A 20 -2.92 -12.01 -12.11
CA ILE A 20 -3.60 -11.59 -10.88
C ILE A 20 -4.94 -12.33 -10.92
N GLN A 21 -4.91 -13.61 -10.56
CA GLN A 21 -6.11 -14.41 -10.42
C GLN A 21 -7.06 -13.66 -9.50
N ASP A 22 -8.26 -13.39 -10.02
CA ASP A 22 -9.34 -12.73 -9.30
C ASP A 22 -9.71 -13.61 -8.09
N THR A 23 -9.16 -13.26 -6.94
CA THR A 23 -9.23 -14.06 -5.70
C THR A 23 -10.04 -13.35 -4.63
N CYS A 24 -10.95 -12.47 -5.05
CA CYS A 24 -11.76 -11.68 -4.12
C CYS A 24 -12.61 -12.57 -3.20
N ASN A 25 -12.25 -12.58 -1.92
CA ASN A 25 -12.98 -13.26 -0.86
C ASN A 25 -13.75 -12.28 0.06
N TRP A 26 -14.12 -11.12 -0.47
CA TRP A 26 -14.89 -10.13 0.28
C TRP A 26 -16.36 -10.59 0.42
N ARG A 27 -16.97 -10.40 1.60
CA ARG A 27 -18.32 -10.92 1.90
C ARG A 27 -19.39 -10.32 0.97
N SER A 28 -19.35 -9.01 0.74
CA SER A 28 -20.24 -8.28 -0.17
C SER A 28 -19.40 -7.68 -1.31
N LYS A 29 -19.32 -8.36 -2.46
CA LYS A 29 -18.38 -8.02 -3.54
C LYS A 29 -18.52 -6.56 -4.04
N ASP A 30 -19.73 -6.04 -4.00
CA ASP A 30 -20.13 -4.65 -4.27
C ASP A 30 -19.46 -3.62 -3.33
N GLN A 31 -19.16 -4.02 -2.10
CA GLN A 31 -18.48 -3.17 -1.10
C GLN A 31 -16.96 -3.36 -1.07
N CYS A 32 -16.41 -4.11 -2.02
CA CYS A 32 -14.98 -4.37 -2.05
C CYS A 32 -14.22 -3.09 -2.45
N PRO A 33 -13.30 -2.57 -1.60
CA PRO A 33 -12.53 -1.37 -1.91
C PRO A 33 -11.56 -1.56 -3.09
N LEU A 34 -11.20 -2.81 -3.41
CA LEU A 34 -10.46 -3.20 -4.60
C LEU A 34 -11.15 -4.39 -5.25
N PRO A 35 -12.16 -4.16 -6.11
CA PRO A 35 -12.89 -5.22 -6.80
C PRO A 35 -11.93 -6.20 -7.48
N GLY A 36 -12.15 -7.48 -7.21
CA GLY A 36 -11.35 -8.60 -7.73
C GLY A 36 -9.95 -8.79 -7.13
N LYS A 37 -9.42 -7.80 -6.39
CA LYS A 37 -7.99 -7.75 -6.01
C LYS A 37 -7.74 -7.57 -4.51
N CYS A 38 -8.75 -7.70 -3.65
CA CYS A 38 -8.58 -7.43 -2.22
C CYS A 38 -7.65 -8.40 -1.47
N THR A 39 -7.43 -9.60 -2.01
CA THR A 39 -6.49 -10.61 -1.49
C THR A 39 -5.05 -10.41 -1.97
N ALA A 40 -4.82 -9.46 -2.87
CA ALA A 40 -3.50 -9.12 -3.37
C ALA A 40 -2.55 -8.77 -2.21
N LYS A 41 -1.32 -9.31 -2.27
CA LYS A 41 -0.24 -9.08 -1.30
C LYS A 41 0.94 -8.35 -1.92
N ASN A 42 1.85 -7.87 -1.09
CA ASN A 42 3.14 -7.30 -1.50
C ASN A 42 2.98 -6.19 -2.54
N LEU A 43 2.22 -5.16 -2.16
CA LEU A 43 1.81 -4.09 -3.07
C LEU A 43 1.94 -2.71 -2.44
N ILE A 44 2.04 -1.72 -3.31
CA ILE A 44 1.90 -0.30 -3.02
C ILE A 44 0.54 0.11 -3.57
N TYR A 45 -0.25 0.78 -2.75
CA TYR A 45 -1.57 1.28 -3.09
C TYR A 45 -1.63 2.79 -2.90
N GLU A 46 -2.60 3.39 -3.57
CA GLU A 46 -3.02 4.76 -3.37
C GLU A 46 -4.45 4.77 -2.84
N ALA A 47 -4.69 5.60 -1.82
CA ALA A 47 -6.00 6.01 -1.38
C ALA A 47 -6.25 7.44 -1.88
N LYS A 48 -7.29 7.62 -2.69
CA LYS A 48 -7.72 8.92 -3.17
C LYS A 48 -8.96 9.35 -2.39
N ILE A 49 -8.88 10.52 -1.75
CA ILE A 49 -9.91 11.12 -0.92
C ILE A 49 -10.46 12.32 -1.68
N SER A 50 -11.70 12.22 -2.13
CA SER A 50 -12.40 13.31 -2.83
C SER A 50 -13.38 13.99 -1.87
N THR A 51 -13.27 15.30 -1.74
CA THR A 51 -14.23 16.20 -1.10
C THR A 51 -14.93 17.05 -2.18
N PRO A 52 -15.96 17.85 -1.85
CA PRO A 52 -16.55 18.79 -2.81
C PRO A 52 -15.57 19.87 -3.30
N LYS A 53 -14.52 20.18 -2.53
CA LYS A 53 -13.59 21.28 -2.82
C LYS A 53 -12.30 20.79 -3.46
N ASP A 54 -11.80 19.65 -3.02
CA ASP A 54 -10.45 19.21 -3.34
C ASP A 54 -10.30 17.68 -3.31
N GLU A 55 -9.18 17.23 -3.86
CA GLU A 55 -8.78 15.84 -3.84
C GLU A 55 -7.40 15.70 -3.20
N LYS A 56 -7.30 14.76 -2.26
CA LYS A 56 -6.05 14.39 -1.60
C LYS A 56 -5.72 12.94 -1.89
N THR A 57 -4.43 12.63 -1.87
CA THR A 57 -3.92 11.27 -2.10
C THR A 57 -3.05 10.83 -0.94
N TYR A 58 -3.13 9.56 -0.59
CA TYR A 58 -2.25 8.91 0.35
C TYR A 58 -1.69 7.64 -0.27
N ILE A 59 -0.38 7.43 -0.14
CA ILE A 59 0.32 6.24 -0.63
C ILE A 59 0.69 5.38 0.57
N GLY A 60 0.48 4.08 0.46
CA GLY A 60 0.98 3.14 1.46
C GLY A 60 1.31 1.79 0.87
N LEU A 61 2.05 0.99 1.63
CA LEU A 61 2.34 -0.40 1.29
C LEU A 61 1.53 -1.41 2.11
N ALA A 62 1.40 -2.62 1.54
CA ALA A 62 0.87 -3.81 2.20
C ALA A 62 1.75 -5.02 1.85
N ALA A 63 2.45 -5.58 2.86
CA ALA A 63 3.09 -6.89 2.73
C ALA A 63 2.08 -8.03 2.95
N THR A 64 1.07 -7.79 3.78
CA THR A 64 -0.11 -8.64 3.98
C THR A 64 -1.09 -8.50 2.81
N THR A 65 -2.26 -9.14 2.88
CA THR A 65 -3.32 -8.86 1.90
C THR A 65 -3.79 -7.41 2.01
N PHE A 66 -4.26 -6.84 0.91
CA PHE A 66 -4.89 -5.52 0.94
C PHE A 66 -6.12 -5.51 1.86
N LYS A 67 -6.90 -6.59 1.90
CA LYS A 67 -8.06 -6.75 2.79
C LYS A 67 -7.68 -6.58 4.26
N GLU A 68 -6.60 -7.22 4.71
CA GLU A 68 -6.07 -7.06 6.08
C GLU A 68 -5.60 -5.61 6.32
N ARG A 69 -4.87 -5.02 5.37
CA ARG A 69 -4.41 -3.62 5.49
C ARG A 69 -5.57 -2.63 5.56
N TYR A 70 -6.59 -2.82 4.72
CA TYR A 70 -7.80 -2.02 4.69
C TYR A 70 -8.62 -2.18 5.97
N ALA A 71 -8.72 -3.39 6.54
CA ALA A 71 -9.34 -3.59 7.84
C ALA A 71 -8.63 -2.78 8.93
N GLY A 72 -7.30 -2.70 8.88
CA GLY A 72 -6.51 -1.83 9.76
C GLY A 72 -6.88 -0.35 9.62
N HIS A 73 -6.94 0.18 8.38
CA HIS A 73 -7.41 1.55 8.14
C HIS A 73 -8.83 1.78 8.66
N LYS A 74 -9.76 0.87 8.36
CA LYS A 74 -11.14 0.96 8.83
C LYS A 74 -11.23 1.03 10.35
N ALA A 75 -10.37 0.31 11.07
CA ALA A 75 -10.30 0.41 12.52
C ALA A 75 -9.85 1.82 12.96
N THR A 76 -8.80 2.39 12.34
CA THR A 76 -8.32 3.75 12.65
C THR A 76 -9.32 4.85 12.28
N PHE A 77 -10.22 4.60 11.33
CA PHE A 77 -11.28 5.55 10.95
C PHE A 77 -12.48 5.49 11.90
N LYS A 78 -12.60 4.44 12.72
CA LYS A 78 -13.71 4.27 13.68
C LYS A 78 -13.34 4.71 15.08
N ASP A 79 -12.11 4.41 15.49
CA ASP A 79 -11.59 4.67 16.83
C ASP A 79 -10.82 6.00 16.87
N LYS A 80 -11.34 6.98 17.63
CA LYS A 80 -10.79 8.35 17.67
C LYS A 80 -9.41 8.38 18.35
N GLU A 81 -9.13 7.46 19.27
CA GLU A 81 -7.82 7.34 19.91
C GLU A 81 -6.72 6.98 18.91
N LYS A 82 -7.10 6.30 17.82
CA LYS A 82 -6.19 5.88 16.74
C LYS A 82 -6.06 6.90 15.62
N LYS A 83 -6.61 8.11 15.76
CA LYS A 83 -6.60 9.13 14.70
C LYS A 83 -5.20 9.48 14.20
N HIS A 84 -4.18 9.44 15.07
CA HIS A 84 -2.80 9.78 14.73
C HIS A 84 -1.94 8.60 14.26
N HIS A 85 -2.50 7.41 14.05
CA HIS A 85 -1.72 6.25 13.60
C HIS A 85 -1.15 6.41 12.19
N THR A 86 -1.83 7.17 11.32
CA THR A 86 -1.37 7.48 9.96
C THR A 86 -1.80 8.89 9.58
N GLU A 87 -1.11 9.51 8.62
CA GLU A 87 -1.59 10.79 8.07
C GLU A 87 -2.96 10.65 7.38
N LEU A 88 -3.25 9.48 6.81
CA LEU A 88 -4.57 9.18 6.26
C LEU A 88 -5.66 9.24 7.34
N SER A 89 -5.48 8.53 8.46
CA SER A 89 -6.47 8.53 9.55
C SER A 89 -6.65 9.92 10.15
N LYS A 90 -5.56 10.68 10.29
CA LYS A 90 -5.60 12.06 10.79
C LYS A 90 -6.46 12.94 9.88
N TYR A 91 -6.27 12.84 8.57
CA TYR A 91 -7.06 13.60 7.60
C TYR A 91 -8.53 13.19 7.59
N ILE A 92 -8.84 11.89 7.66
CA ILE A 92 -10.23 11.42 7.72
C ILE A 92 -10.94 11.91 8.99
N TRP A 93 -10.26 11.92 10.14
CA TRP A 93 -10.85 12.47 11.36
C TRP A 93 -11.07 13.97 11.29
N HIS A 94 -10.15 14.73 10.68
CA HIS A 94 -10.37 16.16 10.42
C HIS A 94 -11.63 16.39 9.57
N LEU A 95 -11.79 15.64 8.47
CA LEU A 95 -13.00 15.76 7.64
C LEU A 95 -14.27 15.39 8.39
N LYS A 96 -14.22 14.43 9.32
CA LYS A 96 -15.37 14.06 10.15
C LYS A 96 -15.71 15.11 11.20
N ASP A 97 -14.69 15.64 11.88
CA ASP A 97 -14.86 16.65 12.92
C ASP A 97 -15.44 17.96 12.32
N GLU A 98 -15.10 18.27 11.05
CA GLU A 98 -15.65 19.42 10.28
C GLU A 98 -16.93 19.07 9.48
N GLU A 99 -17.46 17.85 9.63
CA GLU A 99 -18.65 17.36 8.92
C GLU A 99 -18.58 17.46 7.38
N ILE A 100 -17.38 17.38 6.81
CA ILE A 100 -17.14 17.47 5.38
C ILE A 100 -17.44 16.12 4.72
N PRO A 101 -18.39 16.06 3.77
CA PRO A 101 -18.68 14.83 3.03
C PRO A 101 -17.45 14.44 2.19
N HIS A 102 -17.10 13.16 2.22
CA HIS A 102 -15.93 12.67 1.51
C HIS A 102 -16.09 11.23 1.04
N LYS A 103 -15.39 10.89 -0.03
CA LYS A 103 -15.32 9.53 -0.58
C LYS A 103 -13.88 9.08 -0.70
N ILE A 104 -13.60 7.85 -0.28
CA ILE A 104 -12.28 7.22 -0.42
C ILE A 104 -12.35 6.14 -1.49
N THR A 105 -11.47 6.21 -2.47
CA THR A 105 -11.26 5.17 -3.48
C THR A 105 -9.84 4.64 -3.38
N TRP A 106 -9.64 3.38 -3.75
CA TRP A 106 -8.35 2.71 -3.61
C TRP A 106 -7.92 2.15 -4.96
N ARG A 107 -6.62 2.19 -5.23
CA ARG A 107 -6.03 1.53 -6.40
C ARG A 107 -4.66 0.95 -6.07
N ILE A 108 -4.29 -0.11 -6.78
CA ILE A 108 -2.94 -0.68 -6.72
C ILE A 108 -2.05 0.13 -7.67
N LEU A 109 -0.96 0.68 -7.14
CA LEU A 109 0.06 1.35 -7.96
C LEU A 109 1.06 0.32 -8.50
N ARG A 110 1.49 -0.62 -7.66
CA ARG A 110 2.53 -1.59 -8.03
C ARG A 110 2.59 -2.80 -7.09
N HIS A 111 2.98 -3.95 -7.63
CA HIS A 111 3.46 -5.08 -6.84
C HIS A 111 4.98 -5.05 -6.69
N ALA A 112 5.47 -5.36 -5.48
CA ALA A 112 6.89 -5.35 -5.18
C ALA A 112 7.24 -6.33 -4.06
N GLN A 113 8.36 -7.03 -4.22
CA GLN A 113 8.79 -7.99 -3.21
C GLN A 113 9.25 -7.29 -1.91
N PRO A 114 8.90 -7.84 -0.73
CA PRO A 114 9.36 -7.34 0.56
C PRO A 114 10.85 -7.63 0.77
N TYR A 115 11.36 -7.33 1.97
CA TYR A 115 12.77 -7.55 2.29
C TYR A 115 13.16 -9.02 2.15
N THR A 116 14.34 -9.29 1.58
CA THR A 116 14.95 -10.63 1.58
C THR A 116 16.39 -10.58 2.10
N PRO A 117 16.81 -11.50 2.99
CA PRO A 117 18.20 -11.55 3.48
C PRO A 117 19.24 -11.76 2.37
N ARG A 118 18.87 -12.47 1.29
CA ARG A 118 19.74 -12.73 0.13
C ARG A 118 20.16 -11.45 -0.57
N THR A 119 19.22 -10.54 -0.83
CA THR A 119 19.50 -9.29 -1.56
C THR A 119 19.78 -8.11 -0.64
N LYS A 120 19.45 -8.23 0.65
CA LYS A 120 19.50 -7.17 1.67
C LYS A 120 18.69 -5.91 1.26
N ARG A 121 17.72 -6.06 0.35
CA ARG A 121 16.89 -4.96 -0.18
C ARG A 121 15.42 -5.23 0.08
N CYS A 122 14.65 -4.17 0.29
CA CYS A 122 13.19 -4.21 0.39
C CYS A 122 12.57 -3.37 -0.73
N ASN A 123 12.24 -4.02 -1.85
CA ASN A 123 11.65 -3.32 -2.99
C ASN A 123 10.28 -2.74 -2.65
N LEU A 124 9.53 -3.38 -1.75
CA LEU A 124 8.25 -2.86 -1.27
C LEU A 124 8.39 -1.47 -0.62
N CYS A 125 9.33 -1.30 0.33
CA CYS A 125 9.60 0.00 0.93
C CYS A 125 10.24 0.99 -0.05
N LEU A 126 11.14 0.54 -0.93
CA LEU A 126 11.78 1.41 -1.91
C LEU A 126 10.76 2.00 -2.89
N TRP A 127 9.84 1.17 -3.40
CA TRP A 127 8.79 1.64 -4.30
C TRP A 127 7.79 2.55 -3.59
N GLU A 128 7.42 2.27 -2.34
CA GLU A 128 6.58 3.19 -1.54
C GLU A 128 7.24 4.58 -1.46
N LYS A 129 8.53 4.63 -1.08
CA LYS A 129 9.28 5.89 -1.01
C LYS A 129 9.35 6.59 -2.37
N TYR A 130 9.59 5.83 -3.45
CA TYR A 130 9.62 6.37 -4.80
C TYR A 130 8.29 7.05 -5.17
N TYR A 131 7.16 6.38 -4.94
CA TYR A 131 5.85 6.94 -5.25
C TYR A 131 5.56 8.17 -4.38
N ILE A 132 5.86 8.15 -3.07
CA ILE A 132 5.70 9.32 -2.19
C ILE A 132 6.53 10.51 -2.69
N ILE A 133 7.77 10.29 -3.12
CA ILE A 133 8.67 11.37 -3.58
C ILE A 133 8.24 11.95 -4.92
N THR A 134 7.75 11.11 -5.83
CA THR A 134 7.40 11.50 -7.21
C THR A 134 5.96 12.01 -7.36
N SER A 135 5.10 11.78 -6.37
CA SER A 135 3.73 12.30 -6.35
C SER A 135 3.67 13.82 -6.15
N ASN A 136 2.53 14.42 -6.54
CA ASN A 136 2.29 15.83 -6.36
C ASN A 136 2.17 16.18 -4.86
N LYS A 137 3.08 17.02 -4.38
CA LYS A 137 3.17 17.41 -2.96
C LYS A 137 2.02 18.28 -2.48
N SER A 138 1.29 18.96 -3.37
CA SER A 138 0.13 19.78 -2.95
C SER A 138 -1.10 18.93 -2.59
N THR A 139 -1.18 17.71 -3.13
CA THR A 139 -2.29 16.78 -2.91
C THR A 139 -1.93 15.60 -2.00
N LEU A 140 -0.64 15.30 -1.83
CA LEU A 140 -0.17 14.16 -1.05
C LEU A 140 -0.24 14.39 0.47
N LEU A 141 -0.83 13.43 1.19
CA LEU A 141 -0.96 13.47 2.66
C LEU A 141 0.26 12.91 3.40
N ASN A 142 1.04 12.01 2.80
CA ASN A 142 2.18 11.36 3.46
C ASN A 142 3.19 12.38 4.01
N SER A 143 3.65 12.15 5.24
CA SER A 143 4.65 13.01 5.87
C SER A 143 6.08 12.60 5.48
N ARG A 144 7.01 13.56 5.46
CA ARG A 144 8.41 13.29 5.08
C ARG A 144 9.15 12.37 6.05
N SER A 145 8.71 12.29 7.31
CA SER A 145 9.29 11.36 8.30
C SER A 145 9.08 9.90 7.91
N GLU A 146 8.01 9.58 7.17
CA GLU A 146 7.75 8.24 6.65
C GLU A 146 8.86 7.78 5.68
N LEU A 147 9.51 8.71 4.96
CA LEU A 147 10.61 8.41 4.03
C LEU A 147 11.91 8.01 4.74
N ILE A 148 12.15 8.50 5.96
CA ILE A 148 13.39 8.28 6.71
C ILE A 148 13.30 7.02 7.57
N SER A 149 12.10 6.46 7.70
CA SER A 149 11.86 5.25 8.50
C SER A 149 12.70 4.05 8.04
N THR A 150 13.21 3.30 9.02
CA THR A 150 13.93 2.05 8.80
C THR A 150 12.95 0.98 8.29
N CYS A 151 13.45 0.06 7.47
CA CYS A 151 12.63 -0.99 6.90
C CYS A 151 12.10 -1.93 7.98
N ARG A 152 10.81 -1.80 8.33
CA ARG A 152 10.12 -2.70 9.27
C ARG A 152 10.12 -4.17 8.82
N HIS A 153 10.19 -4.43 7.51
CA HIS A 153 10.26 -5.80 6.98
C HIS A 153 11.62 -6.48 7.23
N LYS A 154 12.67 -5.71 7.51
CA LYS A 154 13.99 -6.26 7.88
C LYS A 154 13.94 -6.86 9.29
N LYS A 155 13.16 -6.26 10.20
CA LYS A 155 13.10 -6.68 11.62
C LYS A 155 12.75 -8.16 11.77
N LYS A 156 11.78 -8.67 11.01
CA LYS A 156 11.37 -10.09 11.01
C LYS A 156 12.53 -11.10 10.80
N PHE A 157 13.65 -10.67 10.22
CA PHE A 157 14.82 -11.53 9.97
C PHE A 157 15.94 -11.32 10.99
N LEU A 158 15.73 -10.50 12.03
CA LEU A 158 16.68 -10.28 13.10
C LEU A 158 16.41 -11.27 14.24
N LEU A 159 17.49 -11.75 14.87
CA LEU A 159 17.41 -12.64 16.04
C LEU A 159 16.73 -11.97 17.24
N SER A 160 16.78 -10.64 17.31
CA SER A 160 16.17 -9.84 18.39
C SER A 160 14.65 -9.95 18.47
N GLU A 161 13.98 -10.47 17.44
CA GLU A 161 12.52 -10.66 17.44
C GLU A 161 12.10 -12.05 17.98
N TYR A 162 13.04 -12.90 18.38
CA TYR A 162 12.82 -14.29 18.84
C TYR A 162 13.21 -14.51 20.31
N GLY A 163 13.29 -13.44 21.09
CA GLY A 163 13.57 -13.46 22.54
C GLY A 163 12.32 -13.34 23.40
#